data_AF-A0A8H6BUH7-F1
#
_entry.id   AF-A0A8H6BUH7-F1
#
_cell.length_a   1.000
_cell.length_b   1.000
_cell.length_c   1.000
_cell.angle_alpha   90.00
_cell.angle_beta   90.00
_cell.angle_gamma   90.00
#
_symmetry.space_group_name_H-M   'P 1'
#
loop_
_entity.id
_entity.type
_entity.pdbx_description
1 polymer ?
#
loop_
_entity_poly.entity_id
_entity_poly.type
_entity_poly.pdbx_seq_one_letter_code
_entity_poly.pdbx_strand_id
1 'polypeptide(L)'
;MILMSIKLTGKVPFKEVFCHSLVRDAQGRKMSKSLGNVVDPLDVINGIPLQGLHDKLLTGNLDPRELKKATEGQKLSYPNGIPECDINLDILRVEGYRKFCNKIYQATKFVLGRLGQDYIPPTTSELTGKESLVEKWILHKLSHAAKLTNESLEARNFGDATNHIYNFWYDLCDVYIENSKSLIQDGTPEQKKSAQDTLYTCIDGALRLIHPFMPFITEEMWQRLPRREPEITGNLKTIMKAPYPNGQVYVETNNEEIYKIANDQQDSIVSLIKGVEKITVVKTLDQVPSGCALQAIGPECTVHVLVKGQIDLDAEIAKVEKKLSNVLEQKKKTDESISKFTEKTKPEAKDSAYKRLEKQTAEIEGYEQTIAILEKLKL
;
A
#
# COMPACT_ATOMS: atom_id res chain seq x y z
N MET A 1 -8.61 -29.45 14.10
CA MET A 1 -8.85 -28.07 14.57
C MET A 1 -10.33 -27.67 14.47
N ILE A 2 -10.91 -27.61 13.27
CA ILE A 2 -12.32 -27.19 13.08
C ILE A 2 -13.30 -28.04 13.90
N LEU A 3 -13.26 -29.36 13.73
CA LEU A 3 -14.17 -30.29 14.42
C LEU A 3 -14.12 -30.15 15.95
N MET A 4 -12.90 -30.03 16.51
CA MET A 4 -12.70 -29.91 17.94
C MET A 4 -13.19 -28.57 18.48
N SER A 5 -12.96 -27.47 17.75
CA SER A 5 -13.45 -26.15 18.14
C SER A 5 -14.97 -26.08 18.11
N ILE A 6 -15.62 -26.59 17.05
CA ILE A 6 -17.09 -26.66 16.99
C ILE A 6 -17.65 -27.50 18.12
N LYS A 7 -17.02 -28.65 18.43
CA LYS A 7 -17.48 -29.53 19.51
C LYS A 7 -17.38 -28.89 20.89
N LEU A 8 -16.34 -28.09 21.15
CA LEU A 8 -16.07 -27.50 22.45
C LEU A 8 -16.70 -26.12 22.64
N THR A 9 -16.78 -25.30 21.59
CA THR A 9 -17.15 -23.88 21.67
C THR A 9 -18.32 -23.49 20.77
N GLY A 10 -18.76 -24.38 19.86
CA GLY A 10 -19.78 -24.09 18.87
C GLY A 10 -19.35 -23.08 17.78
N LYS A 11 -18.07 -22.70 17.73
CA LYS A 11 -17.55 -21.68 16.81
C LYS A 11 -16.40 -22.23 15.96
N VAL A 12 -16.24 -21.67 14.75
CA VAL A 12 -15.08 -21.94 13.90
C VAL A 12 -13.87 -21.18 14.46
N PRO A 13 -12.66 -21.78 14.52
CA PRO A 13 -11.51 -21.20 15.23
C PRO A 13 -10.80 -20.07 14.47
N PHE A 14 -11.11 -19.86 13.18
CA PHE A 14 -10.50 -18.85 12.32
C PHE A 14 -11.53 -18.32 11.32
N LYS A 15 -11.32 -17.08 10.85
CA LYS A 15 -12.16 -16.43 9.83
C LYS A 15 -11.71 -16.74 8.40
N GLU A 16 -10.40 -16.91 8.21
CA GLU A 16 -9.77 -17.15 6.91
C GLU A 16 -8.72 -18.24 7.04
N VAL A 17 -8.52 -19.01 5.97
CA VAL A 17 -7.45 -20.01 5.83
C VAL A 17 -6.69 -19.71 4.55
N PHE A 18 -5.40 -19.40 4.70
CA PHE A 18 -4.51 -19.22 3.56
C PHE A 18 -3.69 -20.50 3.34
N CYS A 19 -3.94 -21.17 2.22
CA CYS A 19 -3.22 -22.38 1.83
C CYS A 19 -2.13 -22.02 0.82
N HIS A 20 -0.87 -21.99 1.25
CA HIS A 20 0.26 -21.77 0.36
C HIS A 20 0.74 -23.07 -0.30
N SER A 21 1.42 -22.93 -1.44
CA SER A 21 2.03 -24.05 -2.15
C SER A 21 3.14 -24.73 -1.33
N LEU A 22 3.42 -25.99 -1.66
CA LEU A 22 4.53 -26.74 -1.06
C LEU A 22 5.84 -26.39 -1.75
N VAL A 23 6.90 -26.22 -0.97
CA VAL A 23 8.25 -26.04 -1.49
C VAL A 23 8.77 -27.39 -2.02
N ARG A 24 9.46 -27.36 -3.16
CA ARG A 24 10.00 -28.53 -3.85
C ARG A 24 11.53 -28.48 -3.89
N ASP A 25 12.16 -29.65 -3.90
CA ASP A 25 13.60 -29.78 -4.12
C ASP A 25 13.98 -29.49 -5.58
N ALA A 26 15.28 -29.48 -5.89
CA ALA A 26 15.81 -29.24 -7.23
C ALA A 26 15.32 -30.27 -8.27
N GLN A 27 14.83 -31.43 -7.83
CA GLN A 27 14.27 -32.48 -8.67
C GLN A 27 12.73 -32.42 -8.74
N GLY A 28 12.11 -31.37 -8.21
CA GLY A 28 10.66 -31.15 -8.24
C GLY A 28 9.87 -31.99 -7.24
N ARG A 29 10.52 -32.74 -6.35
CA ARG A 29 9.84 -33.52 -5.31
C ARG A 29 9.49 -32.62 -4.13
N LYS A 30 8.41 -32.95 -3.42
CA LYS A 30 8.05 -32.27 -2.18
C LYS A 30 9.22 -32.34 -1.19
N MET A 31 9.62 -31.21 -0.61
CA MET A 31 10.56 -31.24 0.50
C MET A 31 9.88 -31.83 1.75
N SER A 32 10.49 -32.86 2.33
CA SER A 32 9.98 -33.50 3.55
C SER A 32 11.07 -34.26 4.30
N LYS A 33 10.98 -34.25 5.64
CA LYS A 33 11.97 -34.92 6.50
C LYS A 33 12.10 -36.41 6.20
N SER A 34 10.99 -37.06 5.84
CA SER A 34 10.95 -38.48 5.46
C SER A 34 11.71 -38.81 4.17
N LEU A 35 11.91 -37.83 3.28
CA LEU A 35 12.66 -37.99 2.03
C LEU A 35 14.12 -37.51 2.13
N GLY A 36 14.52 -36.94 3.26
CA GLY A 36 15.88 -36.45 3.48
C GLY A 36 16.30 -35.28 2.58
N ASN A 37 15.35 -34.67 1.86
CA ASN A 37 15.59 -33.59 0.91
C ASN A 37 15.27 -32.20 1.48
N VAL A 38 15.17 -32.07 2.80
CA VAL A 38 14.92 -30.79 3.47
C VAL A 38 16.23 -30.04 3.59
N VAL A 39 16.20 -28.77 3.18
CA VAL A 39 17.29 -27.82 3.43
C VAL A 39 16.94 -27.00 4.66
N ASP A 40 17.85 -26.95 5.63
CA ASP A 40 17.69 -26.13 6.83
C ASP A 40 17.94 -24.64 6.48
N PRO A 41 17.01 -23.72 6.78
CA PRO A 41 17.23 -22.29 6.56
C PRO A 41 18.45 -21.71 7.29
N LEU A 42 18.93 -22.34 8.37
CA LEU A 42 20.15 -21.89 9.05
C LEU A 42 21.42 -22.30 8.31
N ASP A 43 21.41 -23.46 7.65
CA ASP A 43 22.51 -23.92 6.80
C ASP A 43 22.65 -23.05 5.55
N VAL A 44 21.53 -22.52 5.09
CA VAL A 44 21.40 -21.48 4.06
C VAL A 44 22.08 -20.18 4.49
N ILE A 45 21.82 -19.72 5.72
CA ILE A 45 22.34 -18.45 6.22
C ILE A 45 23.82 -18.55 6.54
N ASN A 46 24.23 -19.57 7.29
CA ASN A 46 25.59 -19.69 7.85
C ASN A 46 26.55 -20.53 6.98
N GLY A 47 26.00 -21.25 6.00
CA GLY A 47 26.73 -22.28 5.28
C GLY A 47 26.91 -23.57 6.08
N ILE A 48 27.13 -24.67 5.37
CA ILE A 48 27.45 -25.98 5.94
C ILE A 48 28.25 -26.82 4.93
N PRO A 49 29.35 -27.48 5.32
CA PRO A 49 30.07 -28.39 4.43
C PRO A 49 29.22 -29.63 4.11
N LEU A 50 29.50 -30.29 2.97
CA LEU A 50 28.77 -31.50 2.54
C LEU A 50 28.75 -32.59 3.61
N GLN A 51 29.86 -32.77 4.34
CA GLN A 51 29.90 -33.76 5.42
C GLN A 51 28.90 -33.43 6.54
N GLY A 52 28.76 -32.15 6.90
CA GLY A 52 27.78 -31.72 7.90
C GLY A 52 26.33 -31.98 7.45
N LEU A 53 26.03 -31.87 6.16
CA LEU A 53 24.72 -32.25 5.61
C LEU A 53 24.47 -33.76 5.74
N HIS A 54 25.48 -34.59 5.46
CA HIS A 54 25.38 -36.04 5.62
C HIS A 54 25.19 -36.45 7.09
N ASP A 55 25.92 -35.83 8.01
CA ASP A 55 25.82 -36.12 9.45
C ASP A 55 24.42 -35.79 9.98
N LYS A 56 23.78 -34.73 9.47
CA LYS A 56 22.38 -34.39 9.76
C LYS A 56 21.38 -35.43 9.22
N LEU A 57 21.66 -36.09 8.10
CA LEU A 57 20.83 -37.19 7.60
C LEU A 57 20.93 -38.42 8.51
N LEU A 58 22.14 -38.72 9.00
CA LEU A 58 22.41 -39.89 9.85
C LEU A 58 21.78 -39.79 11.25
N THR A 59 21.54 -38.58 11.74
CA THR A 59 20.82 -38.33 13.00
C THR A 59 19.30 -38.45 12.86
N GLY A 60 18.77 -38.45 11.64
CA GLY A 60 17.35 -38.56 11.37
C GLY A 60 16.84 -40.00 11.35
N ASN A 61 15.54 -40.19 11.60
CA ASN A 61 14.88 -41.49 11.49
C ASN A 61 14.45 -41.78 10.03
N LEU A 62 15.42 -41.84 9.11
CA LEU A 62 15.19 -42.08 7.68
C LEU A 62 15.23 -43.58 7.34
N ASP A 63 14.40 -43.97 6.36
CA ASP A 63 14.50 -45.30 5.77
C ASP A 63 15.88 -45.47 5.08
N PRO A 64 16.55 -46.63 5.22
CA PRO A 64 17.88 -46.85 4.62
C PRO A 64 17.94 -46.63 3.10
N ARG A 65 16.83 -46.82 2.36
CA ARG A 65 16.76 -46.56 0.92
C ARG A 65 16.74 -45.07 0.62
N GLU A 66 15.99 -44.30 1.41
CA GLU A 66 15.90 -42.85 1.24
C GLU A 66 17.16 -42.16 1.75
N LEU A 67 17.85 -42.70 2.75
CA LEU A 67 19.16 -42.21 3.19
C LEU A 67 20.17 -42.22 2.02
N LYS A 68 20.30 -43.34 1.30
CA LYS A 68 21.20 -43.43 0.13
C LYS A 68 20.85 -42.40 -0.94
N LYS A 69 19.56 -42.29 -1.29
CA LYS A 69 19.08 -41.32 -2.30
C LYS A 69 19.30 -39.88 -1.85
N ALA A 70 19.09 -39.58 -0.56
CA ALA A 70 19.29 -38.24 -0.01
C ALA A 70 20.77 -37.87 -0.01
N THR A 71 21.67 -38.79 0.38
CA THR A 71 23.13 -38.59 0.30
C THR A 71 23.59 -38.35 -1.14
N GLU A 72 23.16 -39.17 -2.10
CA GLU A 72 23.47 -38.97 -3.51
C GLU A 72 22.91 -37.65 -4.05
N GLY A 73 21.65 -37.32 -3.68
CA GLY A 73 21.00 -36.08 -4.05
C GLY A 73 21.71 -34.84 -3.49
N GLN A 74 22.11 -34.85 -2.22
CA GLN A 74 22.87 -33.78 -1.60
C GLN A 74 24.24 -33.61 -2.27
N LYS A 75 24.94 -34.69 -2.59
CA LYS A 75 26.21 -34.63 -3.31
C LYS A 75 26.06 -34.03 -4.71
N LEU A 76 24.96 -34.31 -5.40
CA LEU A 76 24.68 -33.75 -6.72
C LEU A 76 24.29 -32.27 -6.63
N SER A 77 23.43 -31.91 -5.68
CA SER A 77 22.91 -30.55 -5.52
C SER A 77 23.88 -29.58 -4.82
N TYR A 78 24.73 -30.10 -3.94
CA TYR A 78 25.64 -29.36 -3.06
C TYR A 78 27.02 -30.05 -2.98
N PRO A 79 27.75 -30.20 -4.10
CA PRO A 79 29.00 -30.98 -4.14
C PRO A 79 30.08 -30.48 -3.17
N ASN A 80 30.07 -29.19 -2.84
CA ASN A 80 30.99 -28.56 -1.89
C ASN A 80 30.32 -28.18 -0.55
N GLY A 81 29.10 -28.66 -0.29
CA GLY A 81 28.24 -28.15 0.78
C GLY A 81 27.37 -26.98 0.33
N ILE A 82 26.65 -26.38 1.29
CA ILE A 82 25.92 -25.12 1.08
C ILE A 82 26.88 -24.00 1.52
N PRO A 83 27.36 -23.16 0.60
CA PRO A 83 28.14 -21.99 0.99
C PRO A 83 27.29 -21.01 1.82
N GLU A 84 27.96 -20.25 2.69
CA GLU A 84 27.35 -19.16 3.44
C GLU A 84 26.73 -18.15 2.46
N CYS A 85 25.40 -18.03 2.50
CA CYS A 85 24.62 -17.18 1.60
C CYS A 85 24.85 -17.42 0.10
N ASP A 86 24.86 -18.68 -0.34
CA ASP A 86 24.83 -19.05 -1.76
C ASP A 86 24.18 -20.45 -1.94
N ILE A 87 22.87 -20.52 -2.25
CA ILE A 87 22.08 -21.77 -2.15
C ILE A 87 21.34 -22.12 -3.43
N ASN A 88 21.34 -23.43 -3.70
CA ASN A 88 20.59 -24.14 -4.74
C ASN A 88 19.10 -24.38 -4.42
N LEU A 89 18.33 -23.28 -4.34
CA LEU A 89 16.86 -23.23 -4.32
C LEU A 89 16.47 -22.10 -5.29
N ASP A 90 16.56 -22.40 -6.58
CA ASP A 90 16.75 -21.41 -7.67
C ASP A 90 17.82 -20.36 -7.31
N ILE A 91 19.10 -20.73 -7.50
CA ILE A 91 20.30 -19.95 -7.14
C ILE A 91 20.16 -18.47 -7.55
N LEU A 92 19.64 -18.25 -8.77
CA LEU A 92 19.51 -16.91 -9.34
C LEU A 92 18.59 -16.01 -8.50
N ARG A 93 17.59 -16.60 -7.84
CA ARG A 93 16.58 -15.87 -7.08
C ARG A 93 17.12 -15.44 -5.71
N VAL A 94 17.79 -16.35 -4.98
CA VAL A 94 18.40 -16.03 -3.69
C VAL A 94 19.55 -15.02 -3.84
N GLU A 95 20.40 -15.21 -4.85
CA GLU A 95 21.47 -14.27 -5.18
C GLU A 95 20.90 -12.90 -5.58
N GLY A 96 19.81 -12.89 -6.37
CA GLY A 96 19.08 -11.69 -6.73
C GLY A 96 18.57 -10.92 -5.51
N TYR A 97 17.99 -11.61 -4.52
CA TYR A 97 17.52 -10.99 -3.29
C TYR A 97 18.66 -10.46 -2.41
N ARG A 98 19.80 -11.16 -2.34
CA ARG A 98 20.99 -10.63 -1.66
C ARG A 98 21.50 -9.34 -2.32
N LYS A 99 21.56 -9.30 -3.65
CA LYS A 99 21.91 -8.08 -4.40
C LYS A 99 20.91 -6.95 -4.13
N PHE A 100 19.64 -7.28 -4.00
CA PHE A 100 18.61 -6.31 -3.65
C PHE A 100 18.76 -5.77 -2.22
N CYS A 101 19.09 -6.60 -1.22
CA CYS A 101 19.49 -6.13 0.12
C CYS A 101 20.63 -5.10 0.03
N ASN A 102 21.67 -5.40 -0.76
CA ASN A 102 22.77 -4.47 -0.96
C ASN A 102 22.31 -3.18 -1.65
N LYS A 103 21.35 -3.24 -2.60
CA LYS A 103 20.75 -2.05 -3.23
C LYS A 103 20.08 -1.15 -2.19
N ILE A 104 19.27 -1.72 -1.28
CA ILE A 104 18.61 -0.99 -0.18
C ILE A 104 19.65 -0.30 0.72
N TYR A 105 20.69 -1.04 1.10
CA TYR A 105 21.79 -0.49 1.91
C TYR A 105 22.51 0.68 1.22
N GLN A 106 22.92 0.50 -0.04
CA GLN A 106 23.65 1.53 -0.79
C GLN A 106 22.78 2.77 -1.06
N ALA A 107 21.50 2.58 -1.39
CA ALA A 107 20.56 3.67 -1.59
C ALA A 107 20.36 4.48 -0.30
N THR A 108 20.13 3.80 0.84
CA THR A 108 19.98 4.48 2.14
C THR A 108 21.26 5.23 2.51
N LYS A 109 22.43 4.60 2.36
CA LYS A 109 23.73 5.24 2.63
C LYS A 109 23.96 6.47 1.74
N PHE A 110 23.60 6.38 0.46
CA PHE A 110 23.69 7.51 -0.46
C PHE A 110 22.79 8.66 0.00
N VAL A 111 21.52 8.39 0.31
CA VAL A 111 20.57 9.42 0.76
C VAL A 111 21.08 10.09 2.03
N LEU A 112 21.50 9.32 3.05
CA LEU A 112 22.09 9.86 4.28
C LEU A 112 23.27 10.80 4.00
N GLY A 113 24.16 10.42 3.08
CA GLY A 113 25.29 11.26 2.68
C GLY A 113 24.88 12.57 1.99
N ARG A 114 23.71 12.60 1.33
CA ARG A 114 23.18 13.79 0.64
C ARG A 114 22.33 14.68 1.54
N LEU A 115 21.72 14.13 2.60
CA LEU A 115 21.01 14.91 3.61
C LEU A 115 22.00 15.78 4.40
N GLY A 116 23.11 15.21 4.87
CA GLY A 116 24.06 15.90 5.75
C GLY A 116 23.65 15.83 7.22
N GLN A 117 24.52 16.29 8.13
CA GLN A 117 24.32 16.10 9.57
C GLN A 117 23.28 17.04 10.19
N ASP A 118 23.16 18.27 9.68
CA ASP A 118 22.22 19.28 10.19
C ASP A 118 20.85 19.23 9.49
N TYR A 119 20.60 18.17 8.72
CA TYR A 119 19.34 18.04 8.00
C TYR A 119 18.18 17.74 8.93
N ILE A 120 17.18 18.61 8.90
CA ILE A 120 15.92 18.44 9.62
C ILE A 120 14.86 18.04 8.58
N PRO A 121 14.27 16.84 8.69
CA PRO A 121 13.21 16.40 7.81
C PRO A 121 11.95 17.24 8.01
N PRO A 122 11.11 17.39 6.97
CA PRO A 122 9.84 18.11 7.09
C PRO A 122 8.90 17.40 8.07
N THR A 123 8.09 18.18 8.79
CA THR A 123 7.10 17.66 9.74
C THR A 123 6.08 16.74 9.06
N THR A 124 5.70 17.06 7.82
CA THR A 124 4.72 16.30 7.03
C THR A 124 5.31 15.88 5.67
N SER A 125 4.66 14.93 5.01
CA SER A 125 5.00 14.45 3.66
C SER A 125 4.23 15.23 2.59
N GLU A 126 3.60 16.34 2.97
CA GLU A 126 2.79 17.17 2.09
C GLU A 126 3.70 17.97 1.14
N LEU A 127 3.20 18.23 -0.06
CA LEU A 127 3.91 19.04 -1.04
C LEU A 127 3.98 20.49 -0.57
N THR A 128 5.17 21.07 -0.65
CA THR A 128 5.44 22.49 -0.38
C THR A 128 5.09 23.38 -1.57
N GLY A 129 4.85 22.79 -2.74
CA GLY A 129 4.58 23.49 -4.00
C GLY A 129 5.85 23.85 -4.78
N LYS A 130 7.03 23.65 -4.18
CA LYS A 130 8.35 23.97 -4.77
C LYS A 130 8.98 22.80 -5.52
N GLU A 131 8.33 21.64 -5.50
CA GLU A 131 8.83 20.43 -6.12
C GLU A 131 8.81 20.54 -7.65
N SER A 132 9.91 20.12 -8.26
CA SER A 132 10.01 19.93 -9.70
C SER A 132 9.09 18.81 -10.19
N LEU A 133 8.93 18.70 -11.51
CA LEU A 133 8.12 17.64 -12.13
C LEU A 133 8.64 16.24 -11.76
N VAL A 134 9.96 16.06 -11.70
CA VAL A 134 10.57 14.76 -11.39
C VAL A 134 10.34 14.38 -9.92
N GLU A 135 10.39 15.36 -9.01
CA GLU A 135 10.06 15.16 -7.59
C GLU A 135 8.58 14.77 -7.42
N LYS A 136 7.66 15.48 -8.08
CA LYS A 136 6.24 15.13 -8.08
C LYS A 136 5.99 13.74 -8.65
N TRP A 137 6.72 13.36 -9.70
CA TRP A 137 6.64 12.04 -10.31
C TRP A 137 7.05 10.93 -9.32
N ILE A 138 8.20 11.04 -8.63
CA ILE A 138 8.64 9.98 -7.72
C ILE A 138 7.73 9.87 -6.47
N LEU A 139 7.21 11.00 -5.96
CA LEU A 139 6.26 11.00 -4.85
C LEU A 139 4.93 10.36 -5.25
N HIS A 140 4.48 10.59 -6.50
CA HIS A 140 3.34 9.88 -7.06
C HIS A 140 3.62 8.37 -7.20
N LYS A 141 4.81 7.98 -7.68
CA LYS A 141 5.22 6.55 -7.76
C LYS A 141 5.24 5.87 -6.41
N LEU A 142 5.73 6.56 -5.36
CA LEU A 142 5.69 6.07 -3.98
C LEU A 142 4.24 5.82 -3.53
N SER A 143 3.38 6.81 -3.70
CA SER A 143 1.96 6.72 -3.33
C SER A 143 1.26 5.59 -4.09
N HIS A 144 1.59 5.44 -5.37
CA HIS A 144 1.05 4.40 -6.22
C HIS A 144 1.50 3.00 -5.79
N ALA A 145 2.79 2.83 -5.49
CA ALA A 145 3.34 1.59 -4.98
C ALA A 145 2.74 1.22 -3.62
N ALA A 146 2.55 2.21 -2.74
CA ALA A 146 1.92 2.00 -1.44
C ALA A 146 0.49 1.46 -1.59
N LYS A 147 -0.34 2.08 -2.44
CA LYS A 147 -1.70 1.57 -2.69
C LYS A 147 -1.70 0.13 -3.20
N LEU A 148 -1.01 -0.14 -4.31
CA LEU A 148 -1.03 -1.47 -4.93
C LEU A 148 -0.49 -2.55 -3.98
N THR A 149 0.48 -2.19 -3.14
CA THR A 149 1.00 -3.07 -2.10
C THR A 149 -0.08 -3.38 -1.06
N ASN A 150 -0.80 -2.36 -0.56
CA ASN A 150 -1.88 -2.56 0.41
C ASN A 150 -3.03 -3.40 -0.18
N GLU A 151 -3.49 -3.11 -1.41
CA GLU A 151 -4.51 -3.90 -2.11
C GLU A 151 -4.08 -5.37 -2.26
N SER A 152 -2.82 -5.60 -2.63
CA SER A 152 -2.25 -6.94 -2.77
C SER A 152 -2.16 -7.67 -1.42
N LEU A 153 -1.78 -6.98 -0.34
CA LEU A 153 -1.73 -7.53 1.01
C LEU A 153 -3.14 -7.90 1.52
N GLU A 154 -4.13 -7.05 1.27
CA GLU A 154 -5.54 -7.31 1.59
C GLU A 154 -6.06 -8.54 0.85
N ALA A 155 -5.74 -8.66 -0.44
CA ALA A 155 -6.07 -9.81 -1.28
C ALA A 155 -5.22 -11.07 -1.00
N ARG A 156 -4.30 -11.03 -0.03
CA ARG A 156 -3.32 -12.12 0.26
C ARG A 156 -2.43 -12.49 -0.93
N ASN A 157 -2.28 -11.58 -1.89
CA ASN A 157 -1.37 -11.71 -3.01
C ASN A 157 0.00 -11.13 -2.67
N PHE A 158 0.76 -11.87 -1.86
CA PHE A 158 2.07 -11.42 -1.39
C PHE A 158 3.11 -11.30 -2.51
N GLY A 159 2.95 -12.06 -3.60
CA GLY A 159 3.83 -11.98 -4.77
C GLY A 159 3.73 -10.60 -5.42
N ASP A 160 2.51 -10.16 -5.74
CA ASP A 160 2.29 -8.84 -6.35
C ASP A 160 2.67 -7.70 -5.40
N ALA A 161 2.36 -7.82 -4.11
CA ALA A 161 2.81 -6.86 -3.09
C ALA A 161 4.34 -6.66 -3.15
N THR A 162 5.12 -7.74 -3.18
CA THR A 162 6.58 -7.63 -3.28
C THR A 162 7.06 -7.06 -4.62
N ASN A 163 6.37 -7.37 -5.72
CA ASN A 163 6.71 -6.86 -7.04
C ASN A 163 6.48 -5.34 -7.15
N HIS A 164 5.38 -4.81 -6.59
CA HIS A 164 5.11 -3.37 -6.58
C HIS A 164 6.17 -2.59 -5.80
N ILE A 165 6.55 -3.09 -4.63
CA ILE A 165 7.63 -2.53 -3.82
C ILE A 165 8.96 -2.58 -4.58
N TYR A 166 9.27 -3.73 -5.18
CA TYR A 166 10.51 -3.94 -5.93
C TYR A 166 10.63 -2.93 -7.08
N ASN A 167 9.57 -2.76 -7.88
CA ASN A 167 9.56 -1.79 -8.98
C ASN A 167 9.79 -0.35 -8.50
N PHE A 168 9.18 0.04 -7.37
CA PHE A 168 9.40 1.37 -6.81
C PHE A 168 10.87 1.59 -6.38
N TRP A 169 11.52 0.58 -5.81
CA TRP A 169 12.96 0.68 -5.49
C TRP A 169 13.83 0.89 -6.73
N TYR A 170 13.41 0.40 -7.91
CA TYR A 170 14.10 0.67 -9.16
C TYR A 170 13.81 2.10 -9.66
N ASP A 171 12.56 2.55 -9.65
CA ASP A 171 12.22 3.95 -9.97
C ASP A 171 12.99 4.95 -9.08
N LEU A 172 13.10 4.66 -7.78
CA LEU A 172 13.85 5.48 -6.83
C LEU A 172 15.35 5.49 -7.12
N CYS A 173 15.97 4.31 -7.25
CA CYS A 173 17.42 4.20 -7.37
C CYS A 173 17.94 4.61 -8.75
N ASP A 174 17.26 4.20 -9.81
CA ASP A 174 17.80 4.29 -11.18
C ASP A 174 17.40 5.62 -11.84
N VAL A 175 16.29 6.23 -11.41
CA VAL A 175 15.79 7.49 -11.98
C VAL A 175 15.98 8.63 -10.99
N TYR A 176 15.33 8.58 -9.83
CA TYR A 176 15.25 9.76 -8.97
C TYR A 176 16.56 10.05 -8.22
N ILE A 177 17.24 9.03 -7.69
CA ILE A 177 18.55 9.21 -7.04
C ILE A 177 19.56 9.80 -8.03
N GLU A 178 19.57 9.35 -9.29
CA GLU A 178 20.44 9.91 -10.33
C GLU A 178 20.08 11.36 -10.66
N ASN A 179 18.78 11.68 -10.81
CA ASN A 179 18.31 13.04 -11.05
C ASN A 179 18.62 13.99 -9.87
N SER A 180 18.50 13.51 -8.63
CA SER A 180 18.72 14.31 -7.43
C SER A 180 20.18 14.78 -7.29
N LYS A 181 21.14 14.09 -7.92
CA LYS A 181 22.57 14.45 -7.85
C LYS A 181 22.82 15.87 -8.34
N SER A 182 22.27 16.24 -9.49
CA SER A 182 22.45 17.58 -10.06
C SER A 182 21.69 18.65 -9.25
N LEU A 183 20.47 18.35 -8.82
CA LEU A 183 19.68 19.27 -7.98
C LEU A 183 20.38 19.60 -6.64
N ILE A 184 21.03 18.60 -6.03
CA ILE A 184 21.68 18.77 -4.72
C ILE A 184 23.06 19.43 -4.84
N GLN A 185 23.76 19.23 -5.97
CA GLN A 185 25.08 19.76 -6.21
C GLN A 185 25.05 21.19 -6.75
N ASP A 186 24.23 21.44 -7.76
CA ASP A 186 24.27 22.67 -8.58
C ASP A 186 22.99 23.51 -8.48
N GLY A 187 21.97 23.03 -7.77
CA GLY A 187 20.69 23.72 -7.60
C GLY A 187 20.72 24.89 -6.61
N THR A 188 19.68 25.72 -6.63
CA THR A 188 19.49 26.78 -5.62
C THR A 188 19.27 26.17 -4.23
N PRO A 189 19.46 26.93 -3.14
CA PRO A 189 19.18 26.43 -1.78
C PRO A 189 17.78 25.82 -1.63
N GLU A 190 16.78 26.41 -2.28
CA GLU A 190 15.40 25.91 -2.29
C GLU A 190 15.26 24.59 -3.05
N GLN A 191 15.88 24.49 -4.24
CA GLN A 191 15.87 23.25 -5.03
C GLN A 191 16.59 22.12 -4.31
N LYS A 192 17.73 22.44 -3.68
CA LYS A 192 18.49 21.48 -2.89
C LYS A 192 17.68 20.97 -1.70
N LYS A 193 17.02 21.86 -0.96
CA LYS A 193 16.17 21.47 0.17
C LYS A 193 14.97 20.63 -0.29
N SER A 194 14.29 21.04 -1.36
CA SER A 194 13.19 20.28 -1.96
C SER A 194 13.62 18.86 -2.36
N ALA A 195 14.78 18.72 -3.02
CA ALA A 195 15.30 17.43 -3.43
C ALA A 195 15.71 16.56 -2.23
N GLN A 196 16.29 17.15 -1.19
CA GLN A 196 16.61 16.44 0.06
C GLN A 196 15.33 15.95 0.78
N ASP A 197 14.30 16.79 0.87
CA ASP A 197 13.01 16.45 1.49
C ASP A 197 12.27 15.36 0.73
N THR A 198 12.33 15.41 -0.59
CA THR A 198 11.77 14.37 -1.46
C THR A 198 12.54 13.06 -1.33
N LEU A 199 13.88 13.07 -1.34
CA LEU A 199 14.70 11.88 -1.12
C LEU A 199 14.41 11.23 0.24
N TYR A 200 14.34 12.04 1.29
CA TYR A 200 14.02 11.58 2.63
C TYR A 200 12.64 10.91 2.69
N THR A 201 11.61 11.58 2.14
CA THR A 201 10.24 11.05 2.11
C THR A 201 10.18 9.73 1.32
N CYS A 202 10.88 9.64 0.18
CA CYS A 202 10.92 8.43 -0.62
C CYS A 202 11.62 7.27 0.09
N ILE A 203 12.79 7.50 0.71
CA ILE A 203 13.53 6.42 1.36
C ILE A 203 12.82 5.92 2.63
N ASP A 204 12.24 6.83 3.43
CA ASP A 204 11.45 6.46 4.61
C ASP A 204 10.23 5.63 4.20
N GLY A 205 9.47 6.09 3.20
CA GLY A 205 8.33 5.35 2.66
C GLY A 205 8.72 3.99 2.07
N ALA A 206 9.82 3.91 1.30
CA ALA A 206 10.32 2.67 0.71
C ALA A 206 10.68 1.61 1.77
N LEU A 207 11.37 2.05 2.83
CA LEU A 207 11.78 1.19 3.93
C LEU A 207 10.57 0.67 4.70
N ARG A 208 9.58 1.53 4.98
CA ARG A 208 8.34 1.11 5.66
C ARG A 208 7.53 0.12 4.84
N LEU A 209 7.39 0.35 3.53
CA LEU A 209 6.68 -0.57 2.63
C LEU A 209 7.31 -1.97 2.61
N ILE A 210 8.63 -2.07 2.59
CA ILE A 210 9.29 -3.38 2.49
C ILE A 210 9.52 -4.05 3.85
N HIS A 211 9.32 -3.33 4.96
CA HIS A 211 9.59 -3.82 6.30
C HIS A 211 8.91 -5.16 6.66
N PRO A 212 7.64 -5.44 6.31
CA PRO A 212 7.01 -6.74 6.59
C PRO A 212 7.71 -7.93 5.91
N PHE A 213 8.46 -7.68 4.84
CA PHE A 213 9.17 -8.70 4.05
C PHE A 213 10.66 -8.78 4.40
N MET A 214 11.28 -7.65 4.78
CA MET A 214 12.71 -7.53 5.02
C MET A 214 13.02 -6.79 6.33
N PRO A 215 12.56 -7.30 7.49
CA PRO A 215 12.50 -6.52 8.73
C PRO A 215 13.87 -6.10 9.26
N PHE A 216 14.88 -6.96 9.19
CA PHE A 216 16.19 -6.69 9.79
C PHE A 216 16.95 -5.56 9.10
N ILE A 217 17.07 -5.61 7.77
CA ILE A 217 17.78 -4.58 7.02
C ILE A 217 17.02 -3.26 7.04
N THR A 218 15.70 -3.29 6.95
CA THR A 218 14.89 -2.06 6.97
C THR A 218 14.91 -1.40 8.34
N GLU A 219 14.86 -2.16 9.43
CA GLU A 219 15.05 -1.63 10.77
C GLU A 219 16.41 -0.95 10.89
N GLU A 220 17.48 -1.66 10.53
CA GLU A 220 18.85 -1.14 10.63
C GLU A 220 19.04 0.14 9.80
N MET A 221 18.50 0.18 8.58
CA MET A 221 18.57 1.35 7.71
C MET A 221 17.71 2.50 8.21
N TRP A 222 16.48 2.21 8.63
CA TRP A 222 15.54 3.21 9.13
C TRP A 222 16.05 3.86 10.43
N GLN A 223 16.73 3.12 11.31
CA GLN A 223 17.35 3.66 12.53
C GLN A 223 18.43 4.72 12.28
N ARG A 224 19.04 4.75 11.09
CA ARG A 224 20.05 5.75 10.71
C ARG A 224 19.44 7.02 10.15
N LEU A 225 18.18 6.98 9.70
CA LEU A 225 17.51 8.16 9.17
C LEU A 225 17.22 9.17 10.28
N PRO A 226 17.36 10.48 10.02
CA PRO A 226 16.81 11.49 10.92
C PRO A 226 15.29 11.31 11.05
N ARG A 227 14.73 11.73 12.17
CA ARG A 227 13.30 11.55 12.49
C ARG A 227 12.52 12.84 12.32
N ARG A 228 11.28 12.74 11.88
CA ARG A 228 10.35 13.88 11.87
C ARG A 228 9.98 14.26 13.30
N GLU A 229 9.70 15.54 13.52
CA GLU A 229 9.35 16.05 14.85
C GLU A 229 8.20 15.26 15.53
N PRO A 230 7.09 14.91 14.84
CA PRO A 230 6.00 14.14 15.44
C PRO A 230 6.41 12.71 15.85
N GLU A 231 7.41 12.14 15.18
CA GLU A 231 7.93 10.81 15.50
C GLU A 231 8.81 10.85 16.74
N ILE A 232 9.54 11.96 16.93
CA ILE A 232 10.36 12.21 18.11
C ILE A 232 9.45 12.43 19.33
N THR A 233 8.48 13.33 19.22
CA THR A 233 7.53 13.61 20.31
C THR A 233 6.63 12.43 20.62
N GLY A 234 6.25 11.67 19.59
CA GLY A 234 5.53 10.39 19.71
C GLY A 234 6.38 9.22 20.22
N ASN A 235 7.69 9.42 20.46
CA ASN A 235 8.62 8.39 20.94
C ASN A 235 8.63 7.13 20.07
N LEU A 236 8.64 7.31 18.74
CA LEU A 236 8.67 6.22 17.78
C LEU A 236 10.07 5.60 17.70
N LYS A 237 10.25 4.47 18.38
CA LYS A 237 11.56 3.81 18.53
C LYS A 237 11.92 2.79 17.45
N THR A 238 10.95 2.30 16.69
CA THR A 238 11.15 1.18 15.75
C THR A 238 10.21 1.31 14.56
N ILE A 239 10.71 0.95 13.37
CA ILE A 239 9.91 0.94 12.14
C ILE A 239 8.75 -0.07 12.23
N MET A 240 8.86 -1.11 13.06
CA MET A 240 7.77 -2.06 13.33
C MET A 240 6.50 -1.37 13.86
N LYS A 241 6.65 -0.23 14.54
CA LYS A 241 5.54 0.57 15.08
C LYS A 241 5.21 1.79 14.23
N ALA A 242 5.97 2.02 13.16
CA ALA A 242 5.73 3.14 12.28
C ALA A 242 4.43 2.91 11.49
N PRO A 243 3.65 3.97 11.23
CA PRO A 243 2.51 3.87 10.32
C PRO A 243 2.95 3.28 8.98
N TYR A 244 2.22 2.26 8.52
CA TYR A 244 2.47 1.66 7.23
C TYR A 244 1.97 2.61 6.13
N PRO A 245 2.78 2.92 5.10
CA PRO A 245 2.44 3.91 4.08
C PRO A 245 1.11 3.59 3.41
N ASN A 246 0.24 4.59 3.41
CA ASN A 246 -1.17 4.45 3.08
C ASN A 246 -1.73 5.74 2.49
N GLY A 247 -2.86 5.65 1.79
CA GLY A 247 -3.50 6.81 1.17
C GLY A 247 -4.01 7.84 2.20
N GLN A 248 -4.10 9.10 1.77
CA GLN A 248 -4.72 10.17 2.54
C GLN A 248 -6.22 10.23 2.21
N VAL A 249 -7.04 10.48 3.24
CA VAL A 249 -8.49 10.63 3.10
C VAL A 249 -8.89 12.05 3.50
N TYR A 250 -9.70 12.68 2.66
CA TYR A 250 -10.31 13.96 2.91
C TYR A 250 -11.81 13.75 3.08
N VAL A 251 -12.42 14.33 4.11
CA VAL A 251 -13.86 14.31 4.32
C VAL A 251 -14.38 15.71 4.07
N GLU A 252 -15.12 15.90 3.00
CA GLU A 252 -15.77 17.15 2.66
C GLU A 252 -17.20 17.17 3.23
N THR A 253 -17.53 18.23 3.97
CA THR A 253 -18.89 18.48 4.45
C THR A 253 -19.12 19.98 4.61
N ASN A 254 -20.25 20.46 4.09
CA ASN A 254 -20.72 21.83 4.29
C ASN A 254 -21.65 21.96 5.51
N ASN A 255 -22.07 20.85 6.12
CA ASN A 255 -22.84 20.82 7.35
C ASN A 255 -21.93 20.97 8.58
N GLU A 256 -22.20 21.96 9.43
CA GLU A 256 -21.42 22.26 10.64
C GLU A 256 -21.48 21.14 11.71
N GLU A 257 -22.60 20.44 11.85
CA GLU A 257 -22.71 19.32 12.80
C GLU A 257 -21.85 18.14 12.35
N ILE A 258 -21.91 17.78 11.07
CA ILE A 258 -21.10 16.69 10.50
C ILE A 258 -19.62 17.09 10.51
N TYR A 259 -19.30 18.35 10.19
CA TYR A 259 -17.93 18.86 10.24
C TYR A 259 -17.35 18.71 11.65
N LYS A 260 -18.10 19.13 12.67
CA LYS A 260 -17.67 19.03 14.06
C LYS A 260 -17.51 17.58 14.51
N ILE A 261 -18.47 16.70 14.20
CA ILE A 261 -18.39 15.28 14.55
C ILE A 261 -17.19 14.61 13.87
N ALA A 262 -17.02 14.82 12.56
CA ALA A 262 -15.92 14.22 11.80
C ALA A 262 -14.56 14.73 12.28
N ASN A 263 -14.48 16.01 12.67
CA ASN A 263 -13.25 16.62 13.17
C ASN A 263 -12.91 16.14 14.60
N ASP A 264 -13.91 16.08 15.49
CA ASP A 264 -13.74 15.61 16.87
C ASP A 264 -13.45 14.10 16.95
N GLN A 265 -13.82 13.32 15.93
CA GLN A 265 -13.65 11.88 15.88
C GLN A 265 -12.56 11.42 14.89
N GLN A 266 -11.67 12.30 14.42
CA GLN A 266 -10.61 11.96 13.45
C GLN A 266 -9.80 10.73 13.88
N ASP A 267 -9.33 10.70 15.13
CA ASP A 267 -8.53 9.59 15.66
C ASP A 267 -9.31 8.27 15.71
N SER A 268 -10.58 8.34 16.10
CA SER A 268 -11.49 7.19 16.10
C SER A 268 -11.71 6.64 14.70
N ILE A 269 -11.89 7.52 13.71
CA ILE A 269 -12.14 7.11 12.32
C ILE A 269 -10.85 6.54 11.70
N VAL A 270 -9.68 7.14 11.95
CA VAL A 270 -8.37 6.60 11.54
C VAL A 270 -8.12 5.22 12.18
N SER A 271 -8.49 5.03 13.44
CA SER A 271 -8.34 3.73 14.12
C SER A 271 -9.25 2.65 13.55
N LEU A 272 -10.46 3.02 13.11
CA LEU A 272 -11.46 2.09 12.54
C LEU A 272 -11.15 1.73 11.09
N ILE A 273 -10.56 2.65 10.32
CA ILE A 273 -10.19 2.44 8.93
C ILE A 273 -8.74 2.00 8.86
N LYS A 274 -8.51 0.69 8.82
CA LYS A 274 -7.20 0.13 8.49
C LYS A 274 -6.79 0.62 7.10
N GLY A 275 -5.65 1.30 6.99
CA GLY A 275 -5.17 1.76 5.69
C GLY A 275 -5.24 3.27 5.45
N VAL A 276 -5.51 4.08 6.49
CA VAL A 276 -5.52 5.55 6.39
C VAL A 276 -4.54 6.15 7.39
N GLU A 277 -3.61 6.97 6.93
CA GLU A 277 -2.60 7.62 7.79
C GLU A 277 -3.16 8.88 8.46
N LYS A 278 -4.04 9.60 7.75
CA LYS A 278 -4.62 10.87 8.18
C LYS A 278 -5.97 11.11 7.52
N ILE A 279 -6.92 11.61 8.30
CA ILE A 279 -8.20 12.12 7.81
C ILE A 279 -8.20 13.63 7.96
N THR A 280 -8.46 14.34 6.86
CA THR A 280 -8.56 15.79 6.86
C THR A 280 -10.00 16.18 6.57
N VAL A 281 -10.66 16.88 7.50
CA VAL A 281 -12.05 17.33 7.30
C VAL A 281 -12.03 18.74 6.73
N VAL A 282 -12.65 18.93 5.57
CA VAL A 282 -12.66 20.18 4.82
C VAL A 282 -14.09 20.68 4.60
N LYS A 283 -14.27 22.00 4.54
CA LYS A 283 -15.58 22.63 4.32
C LYS A 283 -15.90 22.83 2.85
N THR A 284 -14.87 22.89 2.01
CA THR A 284 -15.01 23.17 0.59
C THR A 284 -14.11 22.26 -0.24
N LEU A 285 -14.61 21.87 -1.41
CA LEU A 285 -13.94 21.02 -2.39
C LEU A 285 -12.57 21.57 -2.86
N ASP A 286 -12.36 22.90 -2.81
CA ASP A 286 -11.09 23.55 -3.17
C ASP A 286 -9.93 23.18 -2.23
N GLN A 287 -10.23 22.70 -1.03
CA GLN A 287 -9.26 22.24 -0.04
C GLN A 287 -8.88 20.77 -0.23
N VAL A 288 -9.57 20.04 -1.11
CA VAL A 288 -9.25 18.66 -1.48
C VAL A 288 -8.20 18.67 -2.60
N PRO A 289 -7.05 17.98 -2.46
CA PRO A 289 -6.05 17.93 -3.51
C PRO A 289 -6.60 17.28 -4.78
N SER A 290 -6.22 17.83 -5.93
CA SER A 290 -6.59 17.30 -7.24
C SER A 290 -6.15 15.84 -7.41
N GLY A 291 -7.08 14.97 -7.83
CA GLY A 291 -6.85 13.54 -8.03
C GLY A 291 -7.41 12.62 -6.96
N CYS A 292 -8.37 13.06 -6.15
CA CYS A 292 -9.06 12.17 -5.24
C CYS A 292 -10.17 11.34 -5.93
N ALA A 293 -10.30 10.05 -5.60
CA ALA A 293 -11.51 9.27 -5.85
C ALA A 293 -12.59 9.71 -4.86
N LEU A 294 -13.77 10.01 -5.38
CA LEU A 294 -14.87 10.57 -4.61
C LEU A 294 -15.92 9.50 -4.34
N GLN A 295 -16.35 9.40 -3.08
CA GLN A 295 -17.50 8.59 -2.68
C GLN A 295 -18.42 9.38 -1.75
N ALA A 296 -19.63 9.68 -2.24
CA ALA A 296 -20.67 10.33 -1.44
C ALA A 296 -21.29 9.33 -0.45
N ILE A 297 -21.30 9.69 0.83
CA ILE A 297 -21.96 8.93 1.90
C ILE A 297 -23.39 9.47 2.13
N GLY A 298 -23.65 10.71 1.69
CA GLY A 298 -24.97 11.34 1.68
C GLY A 298 -24.93 12.70 0.96
N PRO A 299 -26.04 13.45 0.96
CA PRO A 299 -26.14 14.75 0.27
C PRO A 299 -25.25 15.85 0.88
N GLU A 300 -24.79 15.67 2.12
CA GLU A 300 -24.05 16.69 2.87
C GLU A 300 -22.65 16.23 3.30
N CYS A 301 -22.24 15.01 2.92
CA CYS A 301 -20.94 14.45 3.29
C CYS A 301 -20.35 13.60 2.17
N THR A 302 -19.17 14.01 1.73
CA THR A 302 -18.44 13.39 0.64
C THR A 302 -17.05 12.99 1.12
N VAL A 303 -16.66 11.74 0.88
CA VAL A 303 -15.32 11.26 1.22
C VAL A 303 -14.48 11.20 -0.05
N HIS A 304 -13.31 11.80 0.02
CA HIS A 304 -12.34 11.92 -1.05
C HIS A 304 -11.09 11.15 -0.63
N VAL A 305 -10.80 10.05 -1.30
CA VAL A 305 -9.54 9.33 -1.09
C VAL A 305 -8.55 9.86 -2.12
N LEU A 306 -7.31 10.17 -1.78
CA LEU A 306 -6.34 10.61 -2.79
C LEU A 306 -5.93 9.43 -3.68
N VAL A 307 -6.32 9.45 -4.97
CA VAL A 307 -6.18 8.32 -5.92
C VAL A 307 -5.52 8.76 -7.24
N LYS A 308 -4.75 9.86 -7.24
CA LYS A 308 -4.28 10.50 -8.48
C LYS A 308 -3.47 9.50 -9.31
N GLY A 309 -3.93 9.22 -10.53
CA GLY A 309 -3.33 8.29 -11.51
C GLY A 309 -3.90 6.87 -11.53
N GLN A 310 -5.03 6.58 -10.86
CA GLN A 310 -5.45 5.20 -10.58
C GLN A 310 -6.95 4.90 -10.78
N ILE A 311 -7.64 5.64 -11.64
CA ILE A 311 -9.01 5.34 -12.04
C ILE A 311 -9.06 5.39 -13.56
N ASP A 312 -9.62 4.36 -14.18
CA ASP A 312 -10.11 4.45 -15.55
C ASP A 312 -11.23 5.50 -15.56
N LEU A 313 -10.84 6.74 -15.87
CA LEU A 313 -11.73 7.90 -15.83
C LEU A 313 -12.92 7.68 -16.76
N ASP A 314 -12.75 6.94 -17.86
CA ASP A 314 -13.84 6.59 -18.77
C ASP A 314 -14.82 5.62 -18.11
N ALA A 315 -14.32 4.59 -17.42
CA ALA A 315 -15.18 3.64 -16.70
C ALA A 315 -15.94 4.29 -15.54
N GLU A 316 -15.34 5.25 -14.84
CA GLU A 316 -15.99 5.93 -13.71
C GLU A 316 -16.98 7.00 -14.19
N ILE A 317 -16.65 7.76 -15.25
CA ILE A 317 -17.61 8.64 -15.94
C ILE A 317 -18.83 7.82 -16.40
N ALA A 318 -18.61 6.65 -17.04
CA ALA A 318 -19.71 5.79 -17.49
C ALA A 318 -20.61 5.29 -16.34
N LYS A 319 -20.06 5.01 -15.15
CA LYS A 319 -20.87 4.65 -13.97
C LYS A 319 -21.68 5.83 -13.45
N VAL A 320 -21.09 7.03 -13.40
CA VAL A 320 -21.76 8.25 -12.93
C VAL A 320 -22.85 8.66 -13.93
N GLU A 321 -22.58 8.61 -15.24
CA GLU A 321 -23.57 8.82 -16.31
C GLU A 321 -24.75 7.84 -16.20
N LYS A 322 -24.49 6.57 -15.88
CA LYS A 322 -25.54 5.58 -15.65
C LYS A 322 -26.38 5.89 -14.42
N LYS A 323 -25.79 6.45 -13.36
CA LYS A 323 -26.54 6.91 -12.18
C LYS A 323 -27.36 8.16 -12.51
N LEU A 324 -26.77 9.11 -13.22
CA LEU A 324 -27.43 10.34 -13.71
C LEU A 324 -28.64 10.01 -14.58
N SER A 325 -28.52 9.07 -15.53
CA SER A 325 -29.63 8.68 -16.40
C SER A 325 -30.79 8.05 -15.63
N ASN A 326 -30.50 7.22 -14.62
CA ASN A 326 -31.52 6.65 -13.74
C ASN A 326 -32.26 7.74 -12.94
N VAL A 327 -31.55 8.75 -12.43
CA VAL A 327 -32.17 9.86 -11.67
C VAL A 327 -32.96 10.79 -12.57
N LEU A 328 -32.48 11.06 -13.80
CA LEU A 328 -33.22 11.83 -14.82
C LEU A 328 -34.55 11.14 -15.19
N GLU A 329 -34.55 9.80 -15.35
CA GLU A 329 -35.77 9.05 -15.63
C GLU A 329 -36.75 9.08 -14.45
N GLN A 330 -36.26 9.06 -13.21
CA GLN A 330 -37.09 9.23 -12.03
C GLN A 330 -37.65 10.65 -11.91
N LYS A 331 -36.86 11.69 -12.22
CA LYS A 331 -37.31 13.09 -12.24
C LYS A 331 -38.43 13.28 -13.26
N LYS A 332 -38.28 12.72 -14.47
CA LYS A 332 -39.32 12.77 -15.51
C LYS A 332 -40.66 12.16 -15.03
N LYS A 333 -40.61 11.03 -14.32
CA LYS A 333 -41.82 10.41 -13.72
C LYS A 333 -42.43 11.31 -12.62
N THR A 334 -41.59 11.97 -11.82
CA THR A 334 -42.05 12.95 -10.82
C THR A 334 -42.69 14.17 -11.49
N ASP A 335 -42.10 14.74 -12.54
CA ASP A 335 -42.64 15.86 -13.32
C ASP A 335 -43.96 15.50 -14.03
N GLU A 336 -44.06 14.30 -14.61
CA GLU A 336 -45.30 13.77 -15.18
C GLU A 336 -46.40 13.57 -14.12
N SER A 337 -46.03 13.25 -12.88
CA SER A 337 -46.96 13.19 -11.76
C SER A 337 -47.41 14.59 -11.32
N ILE A 338 -46.49 15.56 -11.27
CA ILE A 338 -46.77 16.94 -10.87
C ILE A 338 -47.67 17.65 -11.90
N SER A 339 -47.43 17.45 -13.19
CA SER A 339 -48.27 18.00 -14.28
C SER A 339 -49.71 17.49 -14.29
N LYS A 340 -49.98 16.34 -13.65
CA LYS A 340 -51.33 15.77 -13.49
C LYS A 340 -52.04 16.27 -12.23
N PHE A 341 -51.40 17.12 -11.42
CA PHE A 341 -52.04 17.67 -10.22
C PHE A 341 -53.12 18.68 -10.58
N THR A 342 -54.32 18.46 -10.06
CA THR A 342 -55.45 19.41 -10.12
C THR A 342 -55.64 20.11 -8.77
N GLU A 343 -56.51 21.12 -8.71
CA GLU A 343 -56.86 21.84 -7.47
C GLU A 343 -57.39 20.93 -6.35
N LYS A 344 -57.90 19.73 -6.68
CA LYS A 344 -58.39 18.73 -5.71
C LYS A 344 -57.31 17.84 -5.10
N THR A 345 -56.04 17.99 -5.51
CA THR A 345 -54.94 17.13 -5.02
C THR A 345 -54.52 17.58 -3.62
N LYS A 346 -54.42 16.63 -2.67
CA LYS A 346 -54.08 16.90 -1.26
C LYS A 346 -52.79 17.74 -1.14
N PRO A 347 -52.77 18.79 -0.29
CA PRO A 347 -51.61 19.67 -0.13
C PRO A 347 -50.33 18.91 0.30
N GLU A 348 -50.47 17.92 1.18
CA GLU A 348 -49.36 17.07 1.66
C GLU A 348 -48.70 16.26 0.53
N ALA A 349 -49.50 15.78 -0.43
CA ALA A 349 -48.99 15.04 -1.58
C ALA A 349 -48.27 15.96 -2.57
N LYS A 350 -48.70 17.23 -2.68
CA LYS A 350 -47.99 18.24 -3.47
C LYS A 350 -46.64 18.58 -2.82
N ASP A 351 -46.63 18.87 -1.51
CA ASP A 351 -45.39 19.23 -0.78
C ASP A 351 -44.35 18.11 -0.81
N SER A 352 -44.78 16.86 -0.62
CA SER A 352 -43.90 15.69 -0.72
C SER A 352 -43.32 15.50 -2.13
N ALA A 353 -44.11 15.74 -3.17
CA ALA A 353 -43.66 15.64 -4.57
C ALA A 353 -42.66 16.76 -4.93
N TYR A 354 -42.91 18.00 -4.48
CA TYR A 354 -41.98 19.12 -4.69
C TYR A 354 -40.66 18.93 -3.94
N LYS A 355 -40.68 18.47 -2.68
CA LYS A 355 -39.44 18.12 -1.95
C LYS A 355 -38.66 16.99 -2.62
N ARG A 356 -39.36 16.00 -3.19
CA ARG A 356 -38.71 14.92 -3.95
C ARG A 356 -38.08 15.43 -5.25
N LEU A 357 -38.75 16.37 -5.93
CA LEU A 357 -38.23 17.02 -7.14
C LEU A 357 -36.99 17.87 -6.86
N GLU A 358 -37.01 18.62 -5.75
CA GLU A 358 -35.88 19.45 -5.29
C GLU A 358 -34.67 18.56 -4.98
N LYS A 359 -34.88 17.47 -4.23
CA LYS A 359 -33.83 16.48 -3.94
C LYS A 359 -33.26 15.85 -5.22
N GLN A 360 -34.10 15.44 -6.15
CA GLN A 360 -33.67 14.84 -7.43
C GLN A 360 -32.91 15.84 -8.29
N THR A 361 -33.27 17.12 -8.24
CA THR A 361 -32.57 18.19 -9.00
C THR A 361 -31.19 18.48 -8.41
N ALA A 362 -31.07 18.52 -7.08
CA ALA A 362 -29.78 18.65 -6.41
C ALA A 362 -28.85 17.45 -6.67
N GLU A 363 -29.39 16.22 -6.68
CA GLU A 363 -28.62 15.01 -7.04
C GLU A 363 -28.13 15.05 -8.50
N ILE A 364 -28.94 15.58 -9.43
CA ILE A 364 -28.55 15.76 -10.84
C ILE A 364 -27.39 16.78 -10.96
N GLU A 365 -27.52 17.95 -10.33
CA GLU A 365 -26.44 18.96 -10.35
C GLU A 365 -25.15 18.42 -9.75
N GLY A 366 -25.25 17.63 -8.66
CA GLY A 366 -24.10 16.96 -8.06
C GLY A 366 -23.41 15.97 -9.00
N TYR A 367 -24.19 15.17 -9.75
CA TYR A 367 -23.62 14.24 -10.75
C TYR A 367 -23.04 14.96 -11.97
N GLU A 368 -23.68 16.03 -12.46
CA GLU A 368 -23.16 16.84 -13.58
C GLU A 368 -21.84 17.54 -13.21
N GLN A 369 -21.75 18.10 -12.01
CA GLN A 369 -20.49 18.65 -11.49
C GLN A 369 -19.42 17.56 -11.33
N THR A 370 -19.81 16.38 -10.87
CA THR A 370 -18.88 15.24 -10.75
C THR A 370 -18.32 14.83 -12.11
N ILE A 371 -19.15 14.75 -13.15
CA ILE A 371 -18.71 14.44 -14.52
C ILE A 371 -17.78 15.54 -15.04
N ALA A 372 -18.13 16.82 -14.87
CA ALA A 372 -17.29 17.95 -15.30
C ALA A 372 -15.91 17.97 -14.61
N ILE A 373 -15.84 17.55 -13.35
CA ILE A 373 -14.57 17.40 -12.61
C ILE A 373 -13.77 16.22 -13.14
N LEU A 374 -14.40 15.07 -13.36
CA LEU A 374 -13.75 13.88 -13.92
C LEU A 374 -13.23 14.12 -15.35
N GLU A 375 -13.95 14.88 -16.16
CA GLU A 375 -13.51 15.30 -17.50
C GLU A 375 -12.32 16.27 -17.44
N LYS A 376 -12.32 17.23 -16.50
CA LYS A 376 -11.16 18.12 -16.29
C LYS A 376 -9.90 17.38 -15.85
N LEU A 377 -10.04 16.22 -15.22
CA LEU A 377 -8.93 15.37 -14.77
C LEU A 377 -8.34 14.49 -15.89
N LYS A 378 -8.92 14.49 -17.11
CA LYS A 378 -8.33 13.83 -18.30
C LYS A 378 -7.23 14.64 -18.99
N LEU A 379 -7.12 15.94 -18.69
CA LEU A 379 -6.08 16.86 -19.18
C LEU A 379 -4.97 17.00 -18.15
#